data_AF-A0A2D7HII2-F1
#
_entry.id   AF-A0A2D7HII2-F1
#
_cell.length_a   1.000
_cell.length_b   1.000
_cell.length_c   1.000
_cell.angle_alpha   90.00
_cell.angle_beta   90.00
_cell.angle_gamma   90.00
#
_symmetry.space_group_name_H-M   'P 1'
#
loop_
_entity.id
_entity.type
_entity.pdbx_description
1 polymer ?
#
loop_
_entity_poly.entity_id
_entity_poly.type
_entity_poly.pdbx_seq_one_letter_code
_entity_poly.pdbx_strand_id
1 'polypeptide(L)'
;MFSVIKLASADLSKSDVRRNFVADPAVEGRRYVEAYDRTTLWYDAFWRGGRVYLVCPKLLNLLPLLRNACIKLDGGVAPISKVRQYRRYDLIELRSIKQPREISVEGEGLAASSPISEEHTDWFNGLNAHTTLSLNNELRWIRDFACYMVKAQGLEAMLLFDNGSTDYCLEEVGTALMNTGLKQIVVVSAPFRYGLRTHKNSNRAKFLQTAMMNVARLRFLATARAVINADLDELIWSRGGNIFDLTQRSVLGFSIFSGEWRFPDPQQDDNTSHSAHDHKAEETETCPCKYCIVPQGSLKPLSWDVHRLSGLPFKKLLQNSNIGFYHCHSTSTQWKGDPTRRGVPEGKRTWGDHELEFDLGTRVALDRGLSESLDPGLLSGSENVSLLGRLAG
;
A
#
# COMPACT_ATOMS: atom_id res chain seq x y z
N MET A 1 -5.30 -13.72 -12.70
CA MET A 1 -6.58 -13.59 -11.96
C MET A 1 -6.66 -12.20 -11.37
N PHE A 2 -7.83 -11.56 -11.45
CA PHE A 2 -8.07 -10.21 -10.94
C PHE A 2 -9.23 -10.24 -9.93
N SER A 3 -9.06 -9.56 -8.79
CA SER A 3 -10.08 -9.42 -7.76
C SER A 3 -10.10 -8.00 -7.19
N VAL A 4 -11.30 -7.46 -7.00
CA VAL A 4 -11.53 -6.25 -6.20
C VAL A 4 -12.08 -6.65 -4.84
N ILE A 5 -11.49 -6.11 -3.77
CA ILE A 5 -11.90 -6.39 -2.39
C ILE A 5 -12.29 -5.11 -1.66
N LYS A 6 -13.38 -5.21 -0.88
CA LYS A 6 -13.73 -4.24 0.14
C LYS A 6 -13.27 -4.74 1.51
N LEU A 7 -12.73 -3.83 2.31
CA LEU A 7 -12.34 -4.15 3.68
C LEU A 7 -13.58 -4.22 4.60
N ALA A 8 -13.53 -5.11 5.58
CA ALA A 8 -14.56 -5.23 6.60
C ALA A 8 -14.31 -4.22 7.72
N SER A 9 -14.48 -2.93 7.39
CA SER A 9 -14.23 -1.82 8.31
C SER A 9 -15.43 -1.50 9.18
N ALA A 10 -15.18 -0.89 10.34
CA ALA A 10 -16.23 -0.24 11.12
C ALA A 10 -15.87 1.21 11.45
N ASP A 11 -16.90 2.06 11.48
CA ASP A 11 -16.77 3.50 11.64
C ASP A 11 -17.70 4.03 12.74
N LEU A 12 -17.21 5.05 13.45
CA LEU A 12 -17.84 5.67 14.62
C LEU A 12 -18.61 6.94 14.29
N SER A 13 -18.88 7.26 13.01
CA SER A 13 -19.58 8.51 12.67
C SER A 13 -20.97 8.60 13.30
N LYS A 14 -21.60 7.45 13.61
CA LYS A 14 -22.89 7.34 14.30
C LYS A 14 -22.79 7.14 15.82
N SER A 15 -21.58 7.05 16.36
CA SER A 15 -21.34 6.95 17.81
C SER A 15 -21.18 8.35 18.43
N ASP A 16 -21.19 8.44 19.76
CA ASP A 16 -20.94 9.70 20.48
C ASP A 16 -19.45 9.94 20.74
N VAL A 17 -18.65 8.87 20.69
CA VAL A 17 -17.21 8.91 20.98
C VAL A 17 -16.37 9.14 19.74
N ARG A 18 -15.26 9.86 19.89
CA ARG A 18 -14.28 10.10 18.82
C ARG A 18 -12.88 9.84 19.33
N ARG A 19 -11.98 9.43 18.43
CA ARG A 19 -10.56 9.33 18.75
C ARG A 19 -9.99 10.71 19.10
N ASN A 20 -9.17 10.75 20.14
CA ASN A 20 -8.37 11.90 20.52
C ASN A 20 -7.26 12.17 19.49
N PHE A 21 -6.86 13.42 19.34
CA PHE A 21 -5.72 13.75 18.49
C PHE A 21 -4.40 13.29 19.13
N VAL A 22 -3.45 12.80 18.33
CA VAL A 22 -2.08 12.49 18.79
C VAL A 22 -1.20 13.73 18.96
N ALA A 23 -1.63 14.86 18.41
CA ALA A 23 -0.97 16.16 18.46
C ALA A 23 -2.04 17.25 18.66
N ASP A 24 -1.64 18.38 19.25
CA ASP A 24 -2.55 19.48 19.56
C ASP A 24 -3.14 20.10 18.28
N PRO A 25 -4.46 19.98 18.03
CA PRO A 25 -5.08 20.50 16.83
C PRO A 25 -4.99 22.03 16.72
N ALA A 26 -4.88 22.77 17.83
CA ALA A 26 -4.72 24.22 17.80
C ALA A 26 -3.36 24.65 17.22
N VAL A 27 -2.32 23.81 17.43
CA VAL A 27 -0.97 24.03 16.90
C VAL A 27 -0.87 23.57 15.44
N GLU A 28 -1.46 22.43 15.11
CA GLU A 28 -1.34 21.81 13.78
C GLU A 28 -2.32 22.44 12.75
N GLY A 29 -3.36 23.11 13.22
CA GLY A 29 -4.31 23.84 12.39
C GLY A 29 -5.37 22.99 11.69
N ARG A 30 -6.20 23.66 10.90
CA ARG A 30 -7.42 23.10 10.30
C ARG A 30 -7.17 21.91 9.38
N ARG A 31 -6.14 21.98 8.52
CA ARG A 31 -5.80 20.89 7.57
C ARG A 31 -5.48 19.59 8.30
N TYR A 32 -4.82 19.66 9.44
CA TYR A 32 -4.55 18.48 10.27
C TYR A 32 -5.85 17.86 10.80
N VAL A 33 -6.76 18.69 11.31
CA VAL A 33 -8.06 18.22 11.84
C VAL A 33 -8.89 17.52 10.77
N GLU A 34 -8.97 18.10 9.57
CA GLU A 34 -9.73 17.54 8.44
C GLU A 34 -9.15 16.21 7.96
N ALA A 35 -7.83 16.13 7.86
CA ALA A 35 -7.14 14.93 7.38
C ALA A 35 -6.97 13.83 8.45
N TYR A 36 -7.22 14.12 9.73
CA TYR A 36 -7.02 13.16 10.81
C TYR A 36 -8.18 12.15 10.89
N ASP A 37 -7.85 10.87 11.02
CA ASP A 37 -8.83 9.81 11.23
C ASP A 37 -9.35 9.83 12.68
N ARG A 38 -10.58 10.29 12.88
CA ARG A 38 -11.26 10.30 14.18
C ARG A 38 -12.30 9.20 14.37
N THR A 39 -12.75 8.59 13.28
CA THR A 39 -14.00 7.83 13.25
C THR A 39 -13.78 6.35 12.91
N THR A 40 -12.75 5.97 12.14
CA THR A 40 -12.53 4.54 11.85
C THR A 40 -12.22 3.80 13.14
N LEU A 41 -12.96 2.76 13.51
CA LEU A 41 -12.68 1.92 14.67
C LEU A 41 -11.68 0.82 14.32
N TRP A 42 -11.93 0.11 13.22
CA TRP A 42 -10.99 -0.78 12.57
C TRP A 42 -11.08 -0.64 11.06
N TYR A 43 -9.93 -0.73 10.39
CA TYR A 43 -9.85 -0.70 8.93
C TYR A 43 -10.28 -2.03 8.33
N ASP A 44 -10.01 -3.16 9.00
CA ASP A 44 -10.43 -4.48 8.56
C ASP A 44 -10.61 -5.42 9.76
N ALA A 45 -11.60 -6.30 9.64
CA ALA A 45 -11.86 -7.43 10.51
C ALA A 45 -11.80 -8.71 9.66
N PHE A 46 -10.88 -9.61 9.95
CA PHE A 46 -10.76 -10.87 9.20
C PHE A 46 -10.49 -12.05 10.12
N TRP A 47 -10.95 -13.23 9.73
CA TRP A 47 -10.72 -14.46 10.46
C TRP A 47 -9.55 -15.25 9.87
N ARG A 48 -8.68 -15.76 10.73
CA ARG A 48 -7.59 -16.67 10.38
C ARG A 48 -7.21 -17.55 11.55
N GLY A 49 -7.07 -18.85 11.30
CA GLY A 49 -6.42 -19.77 12.24
C GLY A 49 -7.05 -19.76 13.64
N GLY A 50 -8.38 -19.74 13.70
CA GLY A 50 -9.13 -19.75 14.96
C GLY A 50 -9.19 -18.39 15.68
N ARG A 51 -8.87 -17.29 14.99
CA ARG A 51 -8.88 -15.93 15.56
C ARG A 51 -9.49 -14.93 14.59
N VAL A 52 -10.18 -13.94 15.14
CA VAL A 52 -10.54 -12.71 14.43
C VAL A 52 -9.50 -11.65 14.74
N TYR A 53 -8.96 -11.02 13.71
CA TYR A 53 -8.01 -9.92 13.79
C TYR A 53 -8.72 -8.62 13.43
N LEU A 54 -8.62 -7.61 14.30
CA LEU A 54 -9.06 -6.25 14.00
C LEU A 54 -7.83 -5.36 13.85
N VAL A 55 -7.61 -4.85 12.63
CA VAL A 55 -6.52 -3.91 12.36
C VAL A 55 -7.05 -2.50 12.53
N CYS A 56 -6.65 -1.85 13.63
CA CYS A 56 -7.18 -0.55 14.04
C CYS A 56 -6.18 0.57 13.76
N PRO A 57 -6.64 1.79 13.44
CA PRO A 57 -5.84 2.98 13.73
C PRO A 57 -5.48 3.01 15.22
N LYS A 58 -4.54 3.86 15.64
CA LYS A 58 -4.21 3.97 17.09
C LYS A 58 -5.48 4.22 17.90
N LEU A 59 -5.79 3.34 18.83
CA LEU A 59 -7.06 3.36 19.56
C LEU A 59 -7.11 4.50 20.58
N LEU A 60 -5.98 4.83 21.22
CA LEU A 60 -5.89 5.92 22.20
C LEU A 60 -6.98 5.80 23.28
N ASN A 61 -7.83 6.83 23.42
CA ASN A 61 -8.97 6.84 24.34
C ASN A 61 -10.06 5.81 24.01
N LEU A 62 -10.07 5.23 22.80
CA LEU A 62 -11.03 4.19 22.42
C LEU A 62 -10.65 2.81 22.99
N LEU A 63 -9.38 2.58 23.35
CA LEU A 63 -8.95 1.27 23.86
C LEU A 63 -9.61 0.90 25.21
N PRO A 64 -9.66 1.79 26.22
CA PRO A 64 -10.40 1.50 27.45
C PRO A 64 -11.89 1.25 27.19
N LEU A 65 -12.52 2.03 26.31
CA LEU A 65 -13.93 1.84 25.95
C LEU A 65 -14.17 0.47 25.31
N LEU A 66 -13.32 0.07 24.36
CA LEU A 66 -13.38 -1.24 23.73
C LEU A 66 -13.20 -2.41 24.71
N ARG A 67 -12.35 -2.25 25.73
CA ARG A 67 -12.16 -3.28 26.76
C ARG A 67 -13.39 -3.49 27.64
N ASN A 68 -14.17 -2.44 27.83
CA ASN A 68 -15.38 -2.46 28.66
C ASN A 68 -16.66 -2.72 27.83
N ALA A 69 -16.56 -2.70 26.50
CA ALA A 69 -17.68 -2.93 25.62
C ALA A 69 -18.05 -4.42 25.52
N CYS A 70 -19.32 -4.69 25.19
CA CYS A 70 -19.80 -6.00 24.81
C CYS A 70 -19.43 -6.26 23.34
N ILE A 71 -18.46 -7.14 23.12
CA ILE A 71 -18.05 -7.57 21.77
C ILE A 71 -18.71 -8.90 21.48
N LYS A 72 -19.35 -9.01 20.32
CA LYS A 72 -20.04 -10.22 19.86
C LYS A 72 -19.52 -10.67 18.50
N LEU A 73 -19.40 -11.98 18.31
CA LEU A 73 -19.18 -12.66 17.04
C LEU A 73 -20.41 -13.52 16.74
N ASP A 74 -21.13 -13.23 15.66
CA ASP A 74 -22.43 -13.85 15.33
C ASP A 74 -23.39 -13.88 16.54
N GLY A 75 -23.49 -12.76 17.26
CA GLY A 75 -24.31 -12.61 18.47
C GLY A 75 -23.73 -13.20 19.77
N GLY A 76 -22.75 -14.12 19.68
CA GLY A 76 -22.09 -14.71 20.85
C GLY A 76 -21.00 -13.82 21.44
N VAL A 77 -20.95 -13.66 22.76
CA VAL A 77 -19.95 -12.81 23.43
C VAL A 77 -18.53 -13.34 23.19
N ALA A 78 -17.63 -12.45 22.75
CA ALA A 78 -16.26 -12.77 22.38
C ALA A 78 -15.28 -11.78 23.03
N PRO A 79 -14.67 -12.12 24.18
CA PRO A 79 -13.75 -11.21 24.86
C PRO A 79 -12.46 -11.01 24.08
N ILE A 80 -11.84 -9.83 24.27
CA ILE A 80 -10.52 -9.52 23.72
C ILE A 80 -9.48 -10.49 24.29
N SER A 81 -8.88 -11.31 23.43
CA SER A 81 -7.86 -12.27 23.83
C SER A 81 -6.45 -11.67 23.85
N LYS A 82 -6.20 -10.69 22.97
CA LYS A 82 -4.92 -9.99 22.91
C LYS A 82 -5.08 -8.60 22.32
N VAL A 83 -4.29 -7.66 22.83
CA VAL A 83 -4.08 -6.34 22.23
C VAL A 83 -2.59 -6.17 21.99
N ARG A 84 -2.20 -5.76 20.78
CA ARG A 84 -0.82 -5.38 20.46
C ARG A 84 -0.83 -3.93 20.02
N GLN A 85 -0.04 -3.10 20.69
CA GLN A 85 0.03 -1.68 20.40
C GLN A 85 1.31 -1.35 19.65
N TYR A 86 1.17 -0.86 18.42
CA TYR A 86 2.31 -0.44 17.59
C TYR A 86 2.38 1.08 17.51
N ARG A 87 3.38 1.64 16.85
CA ARG A 87 3.57 3.10 16.81
C ARG A 87 2.38 3.84 16.17
N ARG A 88 1.80 3.28 15.10
CA ARG A 88 0.80 3.97 14.24
C ARG A 88 -0.51 3.20 14.03
N TYR A 89 -0.61 1.99 14.55
CA TYR A 89 -1.82 1.18 14.50
C TYR A 89 -1.87 0.28 15.72
N ASP A 90 -3.02 -0.30 16.01
CA ASP A 90 -3.20 -1.32 17.04
C ASP A 90 -3.81 -2.59 16.41
N LEU A 91 -3.56 -3.74 17.01
CA LEU A 91 -4.12 -5.02 16.59
C LEU A 91 -4.85 -5.65 17.77
N ILE A 92 -6.13 -5.98 17.57
CA ILE A 92 -6.93 -6.75 18.51
C ILE A 92 -7.11 -8.17 17.97
N GLU A 93 -7.00 -9.16 18.84
CA GLU A 93 -7.26 -10.56 18.53
C GLU A 93 -8.41 -11.08 19.39
N LEU A 94 -9.45 -11.64 18.78
CA LEU A 94 -10.54 -12.37 19.43
C LEU A 94 -10.41 -13.86 19.11
N ARG A 95 -10.75 -14.74 20.06
CA ARG A 95 -10.78 -16.19 19.78
C ARG A 95 -12.08 -16.55 19.10
N SER A 96 -12.02 -17.31 18.01
CA SER A 96 -13.20 -17.90 17.40
C SER A 96 -12.84 -19.19 16.68
N ILE A 97 -13.35 -20.32 17.15
CA ILE A 97 -13.03 -21.65 16.61
C ILE A 97 -13.48 -21.77 15.15
N LYS A 98 -14.65 -21.21 14.83
CA LYS A 98 -15.19 -21.13 13.47
C LYS A 98 -15.06 -19.71 12.95
N GLN A 99 -15.03 -19.57 11.63
CA GLN A 99 -15.12 -18.26 10.99
C GLN A 99 -16.51 -17.66 11.28
N PRO A 100 -16.59 -16.54 12.02
CA PRO A 100 -17.85 -15.82 12.17
C PRO A 100 -18.13 -14.98 10.92
N ARG A 101 -19.39 -14.61 10.72
CA ARG A 101 -19.83 -13.76 9.60
C ARG A 101 -19.78 -12.28 9.96
N GLU A 102 -20.04 -11.95 11.22
CA GLU A 102 -20.12 -10.57 11.69
C GLU A 102 -19.44 -10.39 13.03
N ILE A 103 -18.99 -9.15 13.25
CA ILE A 103 -18.58 -8.63 14.54
C ILE A 103 -19.43 -7.41 14.89
N SER A 104 -19.86 -7.33 16.13
CA SER A 104 -20.47 -6.12 16.70
C SER A 104 -19.82 -5.75 18.02
N VAL A 105 -19.82 -4.45 18.31
CA VAL A 105 -19.38 -3.90 19.58
C VAL A 105 -20.39 -2.85 20.05
N GLU A 106 -20.76 -2.93 21.32
CA GLU A 106 -21.67 -2.01 21.97
C GLU A 106 -21.20 -1.70 23.39
N GLY A 107 -21.17 -0.43 23.76
CA GLY A 107 -20.74 0.04 25.07
C GLY A 107 -20.96 1.54 25.23
N GLU A 108 -20.34 2.13 26.26
CA GLU A 108 -20.49 3.54 26.63
C GLU A 108 -20.24 4.51 25.45
N GLY A 109 -21.33 4.91 24.77
CA GLY A 109 -21.32 5.78 23.58
C GLY A 109 -20.64 5.18 22.34
N LEU A 110 -20.26 3.91 22.39
CA LEU A 110 -19.56 3.17 21.33
C LEU A 110 -20.50 2.12 20.73
N ALA A 111 -20.83 2.26 19.45
CA ALA A 111 -21.59 1.27 18.71
C ALA A 111 -21.06 1.13 17.29
N ALA A 112 -20.62 -0.08 16.93
CA ALA A 112 -20.12 -0.36 15.59
C ALA A 112 -20.26 -1.84 15.24
N SER A 113 -20.43 -2.13 13.95
CA SER A 113 -20.43 -3.49 13.43
C SER A 113 -19.81 -3.53 12.05
N SER A 114 -19.34 -4.71 11.66
CA SER A 114 -18.88 -4.98 10.30
C SER A 114 -19.04 -6.46 10.00
N PRO A 115 -19.05 -6.86 8.72
CA PRO A 115 -18.80 -8.25 8.37
C PRO A 115 -17.41 -8.68 8.86
N ILE A 116 -17.09 -9.96 8.68
CA ILE A 116 -15.74 -10.49 8.87
C ILE A 116 -15.27 -11.05 7.53
N SER A 117 -14.17 -10.47 7.06
CA SER A 117 -13.51 -10.88 5.85
C SER A 117 -12.88 -12.27 5.96
N GLU A 118 -12.83 -12.95 4.83
CA GLU A 118 -12.01 -14.14 4.64
C GLU A 118 -10.51 -13.80 4.60
N GLU A 119 -9.70 -14.77 5.01
CA GLU A 119 -8.28 -14.77 4.70
C GLU A 119 -8.06 -15.10 3.22
N HIS A 120 -7.08 -14.46 2.60
CA HIS A 120 -6.74 -14.66 1.19
C HIS A 120 -5.24 -14.88 0.99
N THR A 121 -4.60 -15.57 1.94
CA THR A 121 -3.17 -15.88 1.85
C THR A 121 -2.88 -16.85 0.71
N ASP A 122 -3.80 -17.79 0.43
CA ASP A 122 -3.65 -18.73 -0.68
C ASP A 122 -3.52 -18.06 -2.05
N TRP A 123 -4.06 -16.85 -2.24
CA TRP A 123 -3.97 -16.12 -3.51
C TRP A 123 -2.55 -15.70 -3.86
N PHE A 124 -1.69 -15.56 -2.86
CA PHE A 124 -0.30 -15.15 -3.04
C PHE A 124 0.69 -16.28 -2.71
N ASN A 125 0.20 -17.47 -2.37
CA ASN A 125 1.03 -18.56 -1.87
C ASN A 125 2.16 -18.89 -2.86
N GLY A 126 3.40 -18.78 -2.40
CA GLY A 126 4.59 -19.07 -3.20
C GLY A 126 4.92 -18.07 -4.31
N LEU A 127 4.18 -16.96 -4.44
CA LEU A 127 4.42 -15.95 -5.48
C LEU A 127 5.39 -14.86 -5.03
N ASN A 128 6.16 -14.33 -5.97
CA ASN A 128 6.87 -13.05 -5.83
C ASN A 128 5.86 -11.89 -5.91
N ALA A 129 5.64 -11.20 -4.79
CA ALA A 129 4.55 -10.25 -4.65
C ALA A 129 5.03 -8.81 -4.39
N HIS A 130 4.23 -7.84 -4.81
CA HIS A 130 4.39 -6.42 -4.51
C HIS A 130 3.19 -5.91 -3.73
N THR A 131 3.43 -4.94 -2.84
CA THR A 131 2.34 -4.18 -2.22
C THR A 131 2.62 -2.69 -2.19
N THR A 132 1.56 -1.90 -2.39
CA THR A 132 1.61 -0.44 -2.36
C THR A 132 0.26 0.16 -1.96
N LEU A 133 0.26 1.45 -1.65
CA LEU A 133 -0.93 2.27 -1.43
C LEU A 133 -0.96 3.38 -2.48
N SER A 134 -2.06 3.46 -3.22
CA SER A 134 -2.27 4.39 -4.33
C SER A 134 -3.40 5.37 -4.02
N LEU A 135 -3.32 6.59 -4.55
CA LEU A 135 -4.43 7.53 -4.65
C LEU A 135 -4.21 8.33 -5.93
N ASN A 136 -5.13 8.25 -6.89
CA ASN A 136 -5.11 9.04 -8.12
C ASN A 136 -3.77 8.97 -8.87
N ASN A 137 -3.06 7.84 -8.81
CA ASN A 137 -1.89 7.65 -9.66
C ASN A 137 -2.36 7.32 -11.06
N GLU A 138 -1.75 7.91 -12.09
CA GLU A 138 -2.11 7.61 -13.47
C GLU A 138 -2.04 6.11 -13.74
N LEU A 139 -3.07 5.57 -14.41
CA LEU A 139 -3.15 4.13 -14.73
C LEU A 139 -1.93 3.68 -15.55
N ARG A 140 -1.38 4.59 -16.38
CA ARG A 140 -0.13 4.39 -17.13
C ARG A 140 1.03 4.07 -16.19
N TRP A 141 1.23 4.83 -15.12
CA TRP A 141 2.29 4.57 -14.14
C TRP A 141 2.12 3.23 -13.43
N ILE A 142 0.89 2.87 -13.07
CA ILE A 142 0.60 1.58 -12.44
C ILE A 142 1.01 0.43 -13.38
N ARG A 143 0.62 0.52 -14.66
CA ARG A 143 0.97 -0.44 -15.70
C ARG A 143 2.47 -0.51 -15.95
N ASP A 144 3.12 0.64 -16.16
CA ASP A 144 4.53 0.74 -16.52
C ASP A 144 5.42 0.15 -15.41
N PHE A 145 5.12 0.49 -14.15
CA PHE A 145 5.77 -0.13 -12.98
C PHE A 145 5.62 -1.66 -13.00
N ALA A 146 4.40 -2.17 -13.19
CA ALA A 146 4.15 -3.61 -13.20
C ALA A 146 4.90 -4.32 -14.34
N CYS A 147 4.82 -3.80 -15.57
CA CYS A 147 5.54 -4.32 -16.73
C CYS A 147 7.05 -4.39 -16.47
N TYR A 148 7.63 -3.30 -15.94
CA TYR A 148 9.04 -3.26 -15.59
C TYR A 148 9.38 -4.32 -14.53
N MET A 149 8.63 -4.37 -13.43
CA MET A 149 8.91 -5.29 -12.32
C MET A 149 8.72 -6.77 -12.70
N VAL A 150 7.76 -7.10 -13.55
CA VAL A 150 7.60 -8.47 -14.09
C VAL A 150 8.84 -8.86 -14.88
N LYS A 151 9.30 -7.99 -15.80
CA LYS A 151 10.44 -8.29 -16.69
C LYS A 151 11.79 -8.26 -15.99
N ALA A 152 12.06 -7.20 -15.24
CA ALA A 152 13.36 -6.96 -14.61
C ALA A 152 13.55 -7.77 -13.33
N GLN A 153 12.46 -7.98 -12.58
CA GLN A 153 12.52 -8.53 -11.23
C GLN A 153 11.73 -9.82 -11.06
N GLY A 154 11.01 -10.32 -12.07
CA GLY A 154 10.22 -11.55 -11.94
C GLY A 154 9.06 -11.40 -10.95
N LEU A 155 8.44 -10.22 -10.91
CA LEU A 155 7.20 -10.00 -10.16
C LEU A 155 6.09 -10.89 -10.73
N GLU A 156 5.31 -11.51 -9.85
CA GLU A 156 4.23 -12.43 -10.23
C GLU A 156 2.86 -11.97 -9.73
N ALA A 157 2.82 -11.20 -8.64
CA ALA A 157 1.57 -10.77 -8.02
C ALA A 157 1.63 -9.34 -7.48
N MET A 158 0.51 -8.62 -7.56
CA MET A 158 0.39 -7.26 -7.02
C MET A 158 -0.83 -7.14 -6.11
N LEU A 159 -0.60 -6.60 -4.90
CA LEU A 159 -1.62 -6.19 -3.94
C LEU A 159 -1.61 -4.67 -3.81
N LEU A 160 -2.53 -4.01 -4.49
CA LEU A 160 -2.67 -2.56 -4.48
C LEU A 160 -3.81 -2.15 -3.55
N PHE A 161 -3.52 -1.33 -2.55
CA PHE A 161 -4.56 -0.63 -1.79
C PHE A 161 -4.87 0.68 -2.50
N ASP A 162 -6.12 0.88 -2.90
CA ASP A 162 -6.59 2.14 -3.45
C ASP A 162 -7.22 2.98 -2.34
N ASN A 163 -6.70 4.18 -2.10
CA ASN A 163 -7.10 5.05 -1.00
C ASN A 163 -8.32 5.93 -1.35
N GLY A 164 -9.24 5.43 -2.18
CA GLY A 164 -10.40 6.21 -2.60
C GLY A 164 -10.04 7.16 -3.72
N SER A 165 -9.39 6.63 -4.76
CA SER A 165 -9.16 7.36 -6.00
C SER A 165 -10.48 7.80 -6.63
N THR A 166 -10.45 8.96 -7.25
CA THR A 166 -11.57 9.62 -7.91
C THR A 166 -11.40 9.70 -9.42
N ASP A 167 -10.18 9.52 -9.90
CA ASP A 167 -9.83 9.75 -11.31
C ASP A 167 -10.11 8.51 -12.19
N TYR A 168 -10.38 7.37 -11.56
CA TYR A 168 -10.69 6.08 -12.18
C TYR A 168 -11.47 5.19 -11.19
N CYS A 169 -12.12 4.14 -11.69
CA CYS A 169 -12.67 3.05 -10.89
C CYS A 169 -11.65 1.91 -10.70
N LEU A 170 -11.91 1.01 -9.74
CA LEU A 170 -10.96 -0.05 -9.37
C LEU A 170 -10.80 -1.12 -10.46
N GLU A 171 -11.82 -1.29 -11.29
CA GLU A 171 -11.83 -2.19 -12.44
C GLU A 171 -10.89 -1.69 -13.56
N GLU A 172 -10.73 -0.38 -13.71
CA GLU A 172 -9.78 0.21 -14.66
C GLU A 172 -8.33 -0.07 -14.26
N VAL A 173 -8.03 -0.07 -12.95
CA VAL A 173 -6.72 -0.52 -12.42
C VAL A 173 -6.47 -1.99 -12.79
N GLY A 174 -7.48 -2.84 -12.60
CA GLY A 174 -7.41 -4.25 -13.00
C GLY A 174 -7.10 -4.39 -14.50
N THR A 175 -7.84 -3.65 -15.33
CA THR A 175 -7.68 -3.64 -16.79
C THR A 175 -6.28 -3.21 -17.23
N ALA A 176 -5.75 -2.14 -16.63
CA ALA A 176 -4.39 -1.67 -16.88
C ALA A 176 -3.33 -2.74 -16.54
N LEU A 177 -3.60 -3.61 -15.56
CA LEU A 177 -2.66 -4.63 -15.08
C LEU A 177 -2.79 -5.99 -15.78
N MET A 178 -3.92 -6.33 -16.40
CA MET A 178 -4.18 -7.69 -16.94
C MET A 178 -3.12 -8.15 -17.95
N ASN A 179 -2.57 -7.25 -18.76
CA ASN A 179 -1.63 -7.57 -19.84
C ASN A 179 -0.15 -7.39 -19.46
N THR A 180 0.15 -7.16 -18.18
CA THR A 180 1.52 -6.93 -17.69
C THR A 180 2.32 -8.22 -17.49
N GLY A 181 1.66 -9.39 -17.48
CA GLY A 181 2.25 -10.69 -17.16
C GLY A 181 2.10 -11.12 -15.69
N LEU A 182 1.40 -10.33 -14.86
CA LEU A 182 1.05 -10.72 -13.50
C LEU A 182 0.10 -11.93 -13.47
N LYS A 183 0.39 -12.88 -12.58
CA LYS A 183 -0.44 -14.06 -12.32
C LYS A 183 -1.62 -13.73 -11.43
N GLN A 184 -1.41 -12.85 -10.44
CA GLN A 184 -2.43 -12.44 -9.47
C GLN A 184 -2.45 -10.92 -9.28
N ILE A 185 -3.63 -10.32 -9.42
CA ILE A 185 -3.88 -8.90 -9.20
C ILE A 185 -5.00 -8.78 -8.16
N VAL A 186 -4.74 -8.06 -7.08
CA VAL A 186 -5.73 -7.76 -6.05
C VAL A 186 -5.73 -6.27 -5.79
N VAL A 187 -6.89 -5.64 -6.01
CA VAL A 187 -7.11 -4.24 -5.69
C VAL A 187 -8.03 -4.16 -4.47
N VAL A 188 -7.58 -3.51 -3.42
CA VAL A 188 -8.31 -3.36 -2.16
C VAL A 188 -8.76 -1.92 -2.00
N SER A 189 -10.07 -1.69 -1.92
CA SER A 189 -10.62 -0.38 -1.59
C SER A 189 -10.34 -0.06 -0.12
N ALA A 190 -9.62 1.03 0.12
CA ALA A 190 -9.26 1.55 1.44
C ALA A 190 -9.50 3.07 1.54
N PRO A 191 -10.75 3.56 1.34
CA PRO A 191 -11.07 4.99 1.25
C PRO A 191 -11.10 5.68 2.62
N PHE A 192 -9.99 5.58 3.36
CA PHE A 192 -9.87 6.12 4.71
C PHE A 192 -8.98 7.36 4.75
N ARG A 193 -9.11 8.13 5.82
CA ARG A 193 -8.25 9.29 6.05
C ARG A 193 -6.79 8.87 6.27
N TYR A 194 -5.90 9.38 5.42
CA TYR A 194 -4.48 9.03 5.47
C TYR A 194 -3.73 9.68 6.65
N GLY A 195 -4.09 10.92 7.02
CA GLY A 195 -3.43 11.71 8.05
C GLY A 195 -2.29 12.59 7.54
N LEU A 196 -2.00 13.69 8.23
CA LEU A 196 -0.90 14.59 7.88
C LEU A 196 0.33 14.41 8.76
N ARG A 197 1.46 14.91 8.25
CA ARG A 197 2.66 15.12 9.05
C ARG A 197 2.40 16.25 10.04
N THR A 198 2.76 16.03 11.30
CA THR A 198 2.61 17.04 12.36
C THR A 198 3.92 17.80 12.61
N HIS A 199 3.86 19.00 13.18
CA HIS A 199 5.02 19.84 13.46
C HIS A 199 6.02 19.17 14.41
N LYS A 200 5.54 18.57 15.51
CA LYS A 200 6.40 17.98 16.57
C LYS A 200 6.60 16.46 16.45
N ASN A 201 5.71 15.75 15.77
CA ASN A 201 5.65 14.27 15.81
C ASN A 201 5.37 13.67 14.44
N SER A 202 6.23 14.03 13.49
CA SER A 202 6.02 14.14 12.04
C SER A 202 5.31 13.02 11.27
N ASN A 203 5.02 11.85 11.86
CA ASN A 203 4.23 10.80 11.21
C ASN A 203 3.28 10.05 12.16
N ARG A 204 3.12 10.47 13.43
CA ARG A 204 2.29 9.71 14.39
C ARG A 204 0.81 9.64 14.00
N ALA A 205 0.30 10.66 13.29
CA ALA A 205 -1.08 10.72 12.81
C ALA A 205 -1.34 9.94 11.51
N LYS A 206 -0.29 9.42 10.85
CA LYS A 206 -0.40 8.67 9.60
C LYS A 206 -0.65 7.18 9.88
N PHE A 207 -1.86 6.87 10.32
CA PHE A 207 -2.24 5.52 10.74
C PHE A 207 -2.38 4.56 9.56
N LEU A 208 -3.04 5.04 8.50
CA LEU A 208 -3.54 4.21 7.41
C LEU A 208 -2.44 3.40 6.74
N GLN A 209 -1.35 4.05 6.31
CA GLN A 209 -0.30 3.39 5.54
C GLN A 209 0.28 2.18 6.27
N THR A 210 0.67 2.33 7.55
CA THR A 210 1.22 1.22 8.34
C THR A 210 0.16 0.16 8.66
N ALA A 211 -1.08 0.56 8.87
CA ALA A 211 -2.17 -0.38 9.10
C ALA A 211 -2.42 -1.25 7.85
N MET A 212 -2.51 -0.65 6.65
CA MET A 212 -2.69 -1.37 5.39
C MET A 212 -1.53 -2.32 5.09
N MET A 213 -0.29 -1.92 5.36
CA MET A 213 0.86 -2.83 5.24
C MET A 213 0.74 -4.05 6.16
N ASN A 214 0.07 -3.93 7.31
CA ASN A 214 -0.14 -5.05 8.22
C ASN A 214 -1.42 -5.83 7.94
N VAL A 215 -2.44 -5.23 7.30
CA VAL A 215 -3.51 -5.98 6.63
C VAL A 215 -2.89 -6.85 5.53
N ALA A 216 -2.06 -6.26 4.65
CA ALA A 216 -1.32 -6.97 3.61
C ALA A 216 -0.55 -8.18 4.18
N ARG A 217 0.31 -7.93 5.18
CA ARG A 217 1.11 -8.96 5.84
C ARG A 217 0.29 -10.10 6.42
N LEU A 218 -0.82 -9.79 7.08
CA LEU A 218 -1.57 -10.77 7.86
C LEU A 218 -2.65 -11.47 7.04
N ARG A 219 -3.36 -10.78 6.16
CA ARG A 219 -4.53 -11.31 5.45
C ARG A 219 -4.21 -11.86 4.05
N PHE A 220 -3.16 -11.35 3.41
CA PHE A 220 -2.90 -11.62 1.99
C PHE A 220 -1.52 -12.22 1.72
N LEU A 221 -0.48 -11.67 2.32
CA LEU A 221 0.90 -11.92 1.89
C LEU A 221 1.67 -12.86 2.83
N ALA A 222 1.01 -13.46 3.81
CA ALA A 222 1.68 -14.26 4.84
C ALA A 222 2.36 -15.51 4.28
N THR A 223 1.89 -16.02 3.13
CA THR A 223 2.40 -17.22 2.45
C THR A 223 3.09 -16.91 1.11
N ALA A 224 3.23 -15.63 0.76
CA ALA A 224 4.00 -15.23 -0.41
C ALA A 224 5.45 -15.71 -0.30
N ARG A 225 6.09 -15.96 -1.45
CA ARG A 225 7.51 -16.35 -1.48
C ARG A 225 8.37 -15.20 -1.00
N ALA A 226 8.21 -14.02 -1.59
CA ALA A 226 8.86 -12.80 -1.13
C ALA A 226 8.00 -11.61 -1.52
N VAL A 227 8.08 -10.54 -0.73
CA VAL A 227 7.24 -9.35 -0.86
C VAL A 227 8.11 -8.12 -0.93
N ILE A 228 7.96 -7.35 -2.00
CA ILE A 228 8.54 -6.02 -2.12
C ILE A 228 7.52 -4.96 -1.67
N ASN A 229 7.97 -4.06 -0.79
CA ASN A 229 7.24 -2.83 -0.46
C ASN A 229 7.95 -1.65 -1.12
N ALA A 230 7.35 -1.16 -2.20
CA ALA A 230 7.84 -0.05 -3.00
C ALA A 230 6.65 0.80 -3.48
N ASP A 231 6.87 2.10 -3.60
CA ASP A 231 5.90 3.02 -4.19
C ASP A 231 5.95 2.86 -5.73
N LEU A 232 4.91 3.28 -6.44
CA LEU A 232 4.82 3.10 -7.89
C LEU A 232 5.85 3.95 -8.66
N ASP A 233 6.38 4.99 -8.04
CA ASP A 233 7.46 5.84 -8.54
C ASP A 233 8.87 5.26 -8.29
N GLU A 234 8.98 4.03 -7.77
CA GLU A 234 10.26 3.43 -7.37
C GLU A 234 10.59 2.15 -8.16
N LEU A 235 11.22 2.31 -9.33
CA LEU A 235 11.62 1.17 -10.17
C LEU A 235 12.84 0.44 -9.57
N ILE A 236 12.65 -0.83 -9.20
CA ILE A 236 13.70 -1.62 -8.54
C ILE A 236 14.72 -2.18 -9.54
N TRP A 237 16.00 -1.98 -9.25
CA TRP A 237 17.09 -2.65 -9.97
C TRP A 237 17.86 -3.59 -9.04
N SER A 238 18.51 -4.60 -9.62
CA SER A 238 19.33 -5.55 -8.86
C SER A 238 20.48 -6.11 -9.71
N ARG A 239 21.57 -6.51 -9.05
CA ARG A 239 22.75 -7.13 -9.65
C ARG A 239 22.91 -8.56 -9.14
N GLY A 240 23.24 -9.49 -10.02
CA GLY A 240 23.47 -10.89 -9.66
C GLY A 240 22.20 -11.73 -9.43
N GLY A 241 21.05 -11.27 -9.90
CA GLY A 241 19.75 -11.94 -9.81
C GLY A 241 18.61 -10.96 -9.58
N ASN A 242 17.37 -11.44 -9.58
CA ASN A 242 16.22 -10.63 -9.18
C ASN A 242 16.18 -10.42 -7.65
N ILE A 243 15.52 -9.35 -7.23
CA ILE A 243 15.36 -8.96 -5.82
C ILE A 243 14.78 -10.06 -4.94
N PHE A 244 13.84 -10.86 -5.45
CA PHE A 244 13.17 -11.88 -4.66
C PHE A 244 14.12 -13.04 -4.31
N ASP A 245 14.92 -13.49 -5.28
CA ASP A 245 15.93 -14.52 -5.10
C ASP A 245 17.07 -14.05 -4.18
N LEU A 246 17.53 -12.82 -4.38
CA LEU A 246 18.54 -12.21 -3.52
C LEU A 246 18.04 -12.10 -2.07
N THR A 247 16.77 -11.77 -1.88
CA THR A 247 16.15 -11.68 -0.54
C THR A 247 15.96 -13.05 0.09
N GLN A 248 15.54 -14.06 -0.68
CA GLN A 248 15.45 -15.46 -0.21
C GLN A 248 16.79 -16.00 0.28
N ARG A 249 17.90 -15.62 -0.38
CA ARG A 249 19.26 -16.03 -0.01
C ARG A 249 19.86 -15.17 1.12
N SER A 250 19.22 -14.07 1.51
CA SER A 250 19.75 -13.20 2.56
C SER A 250 19.56 -13.83 3.94
N VAL A 251 20.46 -13.49 4.87
CA VAL A 251 20.56 -14.15 6.19
C VAL A 251 19.24 -14.19 6.96
N LEU A 252 18.42 -13.14 6.85
CA LEU A 252 17.15 -13.03 7.58
C LEU A 252 15.91 -13.11 6.67
N GLY A 253 16.09 -13.44 5.38
CA GLY A 253 15.01 -13.32 4.41
C GLY A 253 14.54 -11.86 4.28
N PHE A 254 15.46 -10.90 4.36
CA PHE A 254 15.17 -9.47 4.37
C PHE A 254 16.30 -8.70 3.71
N SER A 255 15.94 -7.78 2.81
CA SER A 255 16.87 -6.88 2.13
C SER A 255 16.34 -5.47 2.26
N ILE A 256 17.13 -4.56 2.81
CA ILE A 256 16.87 -3.11 2.76
C ILE A 256 17.83 -2.47 1.76
N PHE A 257 17.38 -1.50 1.00
CA PHE A 257 18.17 -0.89 -0.05
C PHE A 257 17.77 0.57 -0.27
N SER A 258 18.69 1.33 -0.87
CA SER A 258 18.55 2.76 -1.09
C SER A 258 18.11 3.07 -2.51
N GLY A 259 17.56 4.27 -2.68
CA GLY A 259 17.18 4.78 -3.98
C GLY A 259 18.09 5.89 -4.44
N GLU A 260 18.01 6.17 -5.73
CA GLU A 260 18.51 7.39 -6.33
C GLU A 260 17.40 8.10 -7.09
N TRP A 261 17.35 9.43 -6.99
CA TRP A 261 16.38 10.23 -7.71
C TRP A 261 16.68 10.21 -9.21
N ARG A 262 15.61 10.09 -9.99
CA ARG A 262 15.62 10.20 -11.43
C ARG A 262 14.62 11.24 -11.89
N PHE A 263 15.01 12.03 -12.88
CA PHE A 263 14.26 13.19 -13.34
C PHE A 263 13.94 13.05 -14.82
N PRO A 264 12.83 13.65 -15.29
CA PRO A 264 12.61 13.80 -16.70
C PRO A 264 13.57 14.83 -17.31
N ASP A 265 13.71 14.79 -18.63
CA ASP A 265 14.35 15.87 -19.39
C ASP A 265 13.58 17.18 -19.13
N PRO A 266 14.23 18.25 -18.63
CA PRO A 266 13.58 19.55 -18.41
C PRO A 266 12.95 20.16 -19.67
N GLN A 267 13.38 19.73 -20.85
CA GLN A 267 12.94 20.24 -22.16
C GLN A 267 11.81 19.39 -22.77
N GLN A 268 11.44 18.27 -22.15
CA GLN A 268 10.32 17.44 -22.59
C GLN A 268 8.99 17.92 -21.98
N ASP A 269 7.99 18.09 -22.85
CA ASP A 269 6.63 18.47 -22.47
C ASP A 269 5.81 17.28 -21.93
N ASP A 270 6.14 16.04 -22.32
CA ASP A 270 5.47 14.81 -21.85
C ASP A 270 6.35 14.01 -20.89
N ASN A 271 6.11 14.20 -19.59
CA ASN A 271 6.78 13.48 -18.51
C ASN A 271 5.89 12.42 -17.85
N THR A 272 4.87 11.93 -18.57
CA THR A 272 3.85 11.01 -18.04
C THR A 272 4.27 9.55 -17.99
N SER A 273 5.51 9.18 -18.34
CA SER A 273 6.00 7.80 -18.24
C SER A 273 7.27 7.68 -17.41
N HIS A 274 7.45 6.52 -16.77
CA HIS A 274 8.69 6.19 -16.08
C HIS A 274 9.91 6.22 -17.01
N SER A 275 9.75 5.92 -18.30
CA SER A 275 10.86 5.95 -19.27
C SER A 275 11.43 7.33 -19.52
N ALA A 276 10.63 8.38 -19.32
CA ALA A 276 11.10 9.76 -19.42
C ALA A 276 12.09 10.12 -18.30
N HIS A 277 12.07 9.38 -17.18
CA HIS A 277 12.87 9.67 -15.99
C HIS A 277 14.24 8.99 -16.02
N ASP A 278 15.03 9.22 -17.07
CA ASP A 278 16.37 8.65 -17.21
C ASP A 278 17.48 9.55 -16.62
N HIS A 279 17.22 10.85 -16.46
CA HIS A 279 18.23 11.82 -16.01
C HIS A 279 18.50 11.76 -14.50
N LYS A 280 19.68 12.24 -14.09
CA LYS A 280 20.10 12.35 -12.70
C LYS A 280 20.66 13.74 -12.42
N ALA A 281 20.30 14.31 -11.27
CA ALA A 281 20.91 15.55 -10.80
C ALA A 281 22.20 15.28 -10.01
N GLU A 282 23.17 16.18 -10.10
CA GLU A 282 24.45 16.13 -9.37
C GLU A 282 24.25 16.07 -7.84
N GLU A 283 23.31 16.88 -7.35
CA GLU A 283 22.92 16.90 -5.95
C GLU A 283 21.45 16.52 -5.83
N THR A 284 21.17 15.53 -5.00
CA THR A 284 19.81 15.07 -4.70
C THR A 284 19.65 14.81 -3.22
N GLU A 285 18.43 14.96 -2.72
CA GLU A 285 18.11 14.52 -1.37
C GLU A 285 18.26 13.00 -1.23
N THR A 286 18.60 12.51 -0.04
CA THR A 286 18.64 11.07 0.21
C THR A 286 17.25 10.45 0.12
N CYS A 287 17.11 9.43 -0.74
CA CYS A 287 15.89 8.62 -0.81
C CYS A 287 15.70 7.79 0.48
N PRO A 288 14.51 7.79 1.08
CA PRO A 288 14.17 6.84 2.13
C PRO A 288 14.28 5.40 1.62
N CYS A 289 14.90 4.50 2.40
CA CYS A 289 15.09 3.12 1.97
C CYS A 289 13.77 2.37 1.73
N LYS A 290 13.84 1.35 0.87
CA LYS A 290 12.78 0.36 0.64
C LYS A 290 13.29 -1.04 0.95
N TYR A 291 12.39 -2.02 0.95
CA TYR A 291 12.76 -3.37 1.37
C TYR A 291 11.95 -4.46 0.67
N CYS A 292 12.58 -5.63 0.60
CA CYS A 292 11.95 -6.89 0.27
C CYS A 292 12.08 -7.84 1.46
N ILE A 293 11.06 -8.68 1.69
CA ILE A 293 10.99 -9.61 2.82
C ILE A 293 10.44 -10.98 2.40
N VAL A 294 10.93 -12.05 3.00
CA VAL A 294 10.32 -13.39 3.01
C VAL A 294 9.33 -13.46 4.19
N PRO A 295 8.01 -13.38 3.96
CA PRO A 295 7.02 -13.26 5.03
C PRO A 295 6.96 -14.46 5.97
N GLN A 296 7.39 -15.63 5.49
CA GLN A 296 7.44 -16.88 6.23
C GLN A 296 8.74 -17.09 7.01
N GLY A 297 9.74 -16.21 6.82
CA GLY A 297 11.06 -16.32 7.43
C GLY A 297 11.10 -15.95 8.92
N SER A 298 12.31 -15.83 9.47
CA SER A 298 12.54 -15.54 10.90
C SER A 298 11.93 -14.21 11.37
N LEU A 299 11.71 -13.26 10.45
CA LEU A 299 11.13 -11.96 10.73
C LEU A 299 9.59 -11.92 10.63
N LYS A 300 8.93 -13.06 10.36
CA LYS A 300 7.46 -13.22 10.31
C LYS A 300 6.69 -12.50 11.43
N PRO A 301 7.13 -12.51 12.71
CA PRO A 301 6.37 -11.88 13.79
C PRO A 301 6.38 -10.35 13.74
N LEU A 302 7.32 -9.74 13.02
CA LEU A 302 7.53 -8.29 13.04
C LEU A 302 6.46 -7.56 12.23
N SER A 303 6.11 -6.37 12.72
CA SER A 303 5.19 -5.47 12.03
C SER A 303 5.91 -4.74 10.90
N TRP A 304 5.23 -4.63 9.75
CA TRP A 304 5.72 -3.90 8.60
C TRP A 304 5.49 -2.40 8.79
N ASP A 305 6.49 -1.59 8.44
CA ASP A 305 6.49 -0.13 8.47
C ASP A 305 7.04 0.36 7.11
N VAL A 306 6.84 1.63 6.78
CA VAL A 306 6.99 2.15 5.39
C VAL A 306 8.40 1.96 4.83
N HIS A 307 9.42 2.06 5.69
CA HIS A 307 10.84 1.96 5.30
C HIS A 307 11.62 0.96 6.18
N ARG A 308 10.92 0.08 6.92
CA ARG A 308 11.54 -0.84 7.89
C ARG A 308 10.57 -1.89 8.43
N LEU A 309 11.11 -2.83 9.19
CA LEU A 309 10.34 -3.62 10.15
C LEU A 309 10.40 -2.98 11.54
N SER A 310 9.27 -2.95 12.23
CA SER A 310 9.20 -2.49 13.62
C SER A 310 9.89 -3.50 14.53
N GLY A 311 10.81 -3.04 15.37
CA GLY A 311 11.53 -3.88 16.34
C GLY A 311 12.85 -4.47 15.84
N LEU A 312 13.27 -4.19 14.60
CA LEU A 312 14.54 -4.66 14.06
C LEU A 312 15.67 -3.64 14.27
N PRO A 313 16.69 -3.92 15.11
CA PRO A 313 17.88 -3.08 15.24
C PRO A 313 18.83 -3.26 14.04
N PHE A 314 19.84 -2.39 13.91
CA PHE A 314 20.95 -2.55 12.95
C PHE A 314 20.61 -2.55 11.45
N LYS A 315 19.68 -1.70 11.01
CA LYS A 315 19.30 -1.58 9.59
C LYS A 315 20.46 -1.48 8.59
N LYS A 316 21.54 -0.79 8.96
CA LYS A 316 22.70 -0.60 8.08
C LYS A 316 23.40 -1.92 7.73
N LEU A 317 23.41 -2.89 8.64
CA LEU A 317 24.02 -4.21 8.41
C LEU A 317 23.19 -5.09 7.45
N LEU A 318 21.91 -4.76 7.28
CA LEU A 318 20.99 -5.47 6.39
C LEU A 318 20.91 -4.82 5.01
N GLN A 319 21.67 -3.73 4.79
CA GLN A 319 21.66 -3.00 3.55
C GLN A 319 22.33 -3.84 2.46
N ASN A 320 21.61 -4.06 1.37
CA ASN A 320 22.11 -4.81 0.22
C ASN A 320 22.47 -3.83 -0.90
N SER A 321 23.76 -3.66 -1.17
CA SER A 321 24.26 -2.77 -2.23
C SER A 321 24.08 -3.31 -3.64
N ASN A 322 23.72 -4.60 -3.79
CA ASN A 322 23.38 -5.19 -5.08
C ASN A 322 21.92 -4.95 -5.46
N ILE A 323 21.17 -4.20 -4.65
CA ILE A 323 19.77 -3.87 -4.89
C ILE A 323 19.63 -2.36 -4.69
N GLY A 324 18.82 -1.73 -5.51
CA GLY A 324 18.44 -0.34 -5.33
C GLY A 324 17.16 -0.02 -6.09
N PHE A 325 16.82 1.26 -6.14
CA PHE A 325 15.70 1.72 -6.95
C PHE A 325 15.96 3.08 -7.57
N TYR A 326 15.32 3.30 -8.71
CA TYR A 326 15.19 4.59 -9.35
C TYR A 326 13.90 5.24 -8.86
N HIS A 327 14.01 6.40 -8.23
CA HIS A 327 12.87 7.16 -7.72
C HIS A 327 12.51 8.24 -8.74
N CYS A 328 11.50 7.94 -9.56
CA CYS A 328 11.05 8.79 -10.65
C CYS A 328 10.33 10.04 -10.10
N HIS A 329 10.98 11.19 -10.22
CA HIS A 329 10.48 12.48 -9.75
C HIS A 329 9.08 12.78 -10.29
N SER A 330 8.20 13.41 -9.51
CA SER A 330 6.86 13.82 -9.96
C SER A 330 5.91 12.72 -10.47
N THR A 331 6.27 11.43 -10.39
CA THR A 331 5.39 10.29 -10.72
C THR A 331 4.51 9.82 -9.54
N SER A 332 4.08 10.75 -8.67
CA SER A 332 3.08 10.46 -7.63
C SER A 332 2.19 11.66 -7.31
N THR A 333 0.89 11.43 -7.21
CA THR A 333 -0.08 12.48 -6.90
C THR A 333 -0.24 12.67 -5.37
N GLN A 334 -0.03 13.92 -4.95
CA GLN A 334 -0.63 14.65 -3.81
C GLN A 334 -0.77 14.06 -2.38
N TRP A 335 0.03 13.09 -1.92
CA TRP A 335 0.08 12.81 -0.46
C TRP A 335 0.91 13.79 0.38
N LYS A 336 1.88 14.49 -0.24
CA LYS A 336 2.97 15.20 0.47
C LYS A 336 3.08 16.71 0.14
N GLY A 337 2.02 17.36 -0.34
CA GLY A 337 2.11 18.72 -0.86
C GLY A 337 2.72 18.75 -2.27
N ASP A 338 3.21 19.91 -2.69
CA ASP A 338 3.67 20.17 -4.06
C ASP A 338 4.76 19.16 -4.52
N PRO A 339 4.46 18.30 -5.52
CA PRO A 339 5.40 17.28 -6.01
C PRO A 339 6.63 17.88 -6.72
N THR A 340 6.58 19.14 -7.16
CA THR A 340 7.61 19.79 -7.98
C THR A 340 8.96 20.02 -7.28
N ARG A 341 9.05 19.77 -5.97
CA ARG A 341 10.26 20.03 -5.17
C ARG A 341 10.87 18.81 -4.49
N ARG A 342 10.33 17.59 -4.70
CA ARG A 342 10.89 16.40 -4.02
C ARG A 342 12.20 15.99 -4.67
N GLY A 343 13.22 15.68 -3.88
CA GLY A 343 14.52 15.27 -4.43
C GLY A 343 15.39 16.41 -4.97
N VAL A 344 14.83 17.62 -5.11
CA VAL A 344 15.56 18.85 -5.46
C VAL A 344 16.07 19.52 -4.17
N PRO A 345 17.39 19.74 -3.99
CA PRO A 345 17.93 20.38 -2.81
C PRO A 345 17.34 21.78 -2.53
N GLU A 346 17.29 22.16 -1.26
CA GLU A 346 16.83 23.48 -0.83
C GLU A 346 17.70 24.59 -1.46
N GLY A 347 17.07 25.54 -2.16
CA GLY A 347 17.76 26.64 -2.85
C GLY A 347 18.02 26.41 -4.35
N LYS A 348 17.85 25.19 -4.89
CA LYS A 348 17.95 24.93 -6.34
C LYS A 348 16.57 25.04 -7.00
N ARG A 349 16.52 25.67 -8.19
CA ARG A 349 15.29 25.92 -8.98
C ARG A 349 15.07 24.90 -10.10
N THR A 350 16.13 24.21 -10.53
CA THR A 350 16.14 23.22 -11.62
C THR A 350 17.18 22.14 -11.33
N TRP A 351 17.02 20.95 -11.90
CA TRP A 351 18.10 19.96 -12.03
C TRP A 351 18.88 20.27 -13.31
N GLY A 352 20.21 20.29 -13.24
CA GLY A 352 21.06 20.54 -14.41
C GLY A 352 21.23 19.28 -15.26
N ASP A 353 21.31 19.46 -16.58
CA ASP A 353 21.44 18.40 -17.58
C ASP A 353 22.82 17.74 -17.51
N HIS A 354 22.92 16.50 -17.04
CA HIS A 354 24.16 15.72 -17.16
C HIS A 354 23.93 14.22 -17.42
N GLU A 355 24.92 13.65 -18.11
CA GLU A 355 25.02 12.33 -18.73
C GLU A 355 24.65 11.16 -17.80
N LEU A 356 23.57 10.43 -18.13
CA LEU A 356 23.44 8.97 -17.96
C LEU A 356 22.04 8.52 -18.44
N GLU A 357 22.02 7.70 -19.48
CA GLU A 357 20.84 6.91 -19.83
C GLU A 357 20.62 5.81 -18.78
N PHE A 358 19.37 5.38 -18.58
CA PHE A 358 19.12 4.07 -17.96
C PHE A 358 20.05 3.01 -18.58
N ASP A 359 20.55 2.07 -17.79
CA ASP A 359 21.34 0.98 -18.38
C ASP A 359 20.50 0.28 -19.46
N LEU A 360 21.18 -0.29 -20.48
CA LEU A 360 20.50 -0.88 -21.63
C LEU A 360 19.44 -1.92 -21.23
N GLY A 361 19.65 -2.65 -20.12
CA GLY A 361 18.67 -3.61 -19.61
C GLY A 361 17.42 -2.93 -19.08
N THR A 362 17.58 -1.89 -18.27
CA THR A 362 16.48 -1.04 -17.78
C THR A 362 15.73 -0.39 -18.93
N ARG A 363 16.45 0.20 -19.90
CA ARG A 363 15.83 0.86 -21.07
C ARG A 363 15.06 -0.14 -21.93
N VAL A 364 15.64 -1.30 -22.23
CA VAL A 364 14.94 -2.37 -22.97
C VAL A 364 13.70 -2.88 -22.23
N ALA A 365 13.75 -2.99 -20.90
CA ALA A 365 12.60 -3.43 -20.10
C ALA A 365 11.44 -2.42 -20.19
N LEU A 366 11.75 -1.13 -20.12
CA LEU A 366 10.79 -0.04 -20.27
C LEU A 366 10.28 0.03 -21.73
N ASP A 367 11.16 0.19 -22.71
CA ASP A 367 10.78 0.41 -24.12
C ASP A 367 9.98 -0.76 -24.73
N ARG A 368 10.35 -2.02 -24.44
CA ARG A 368 9.60 -3.19 -24.92
C ARG A 368 8.27 -3.42 -24.19
N GLY A 369 7.99 -2.69 -23.11
CA GLY A 369 6.73 -2.74 -22.35
C GLY A 369 5.75 -1.63 -22.71
N LEU A 370 6.20 -0.66 -23.51
CA LEU A 370 5.52 0.59 -23.78
C LEU A 370 4.91 0.67 -25.18
N SER A 371 4.89 -0.42 -25.98
CA SER A 371 4.33 -0.34 -27.34
C SER A 371 2.88 0.13 -27.26
N GLU A 372 2.67 1.38 -27.65
CA GLU A 372 1.42 2.12 -27.56
C GLU A 372 0.33 1.40 -28.34
N SER A 373 -0.45 0.59 -27.64
CA SER A 373 -1.74 0.10 -28.14
C SER A 373 -2.70 0.01 -26.96
N LEU A 374 -2.90 1.14 -26.29
CA LEU A 374 -4.20 1.42 -25.69
C LEU A 374 -5.05 1.95 -26.83
N ASP A 375 -5.80 1.06 -27.47
CA ASP A 375 -6.84 1.42 -28.43
C ASP A 375 -7.90 2.28 -27.70
N PRO A 376 -8.07 3.56 -28.05
CA PRO A 376 -9.05 4.43 -27.39
C PRO A 376 -10.50 3.93 -27.55
N GLY A 377 -10.75 2.98 -28.45
CA GLY A 377 -12.09 2.45 -28.75
C GLY A 377 -12.71 1.55 -27.68
N LEU A 378 -11.99 1.18 -26.62
CA LEU A 378 -12.50 0.29 -25.57
C LEU A 378 -13.16 0.99 -24.38
N LEU A 379 -13.15 2.34 -24.35
CA LEU A 379 -13.81 3.14 -23.31
C LEU A 379 -15.13 3.81 -23.76
N SER A 380 -15.57 3.57 -25.00
CA SER A 380 -16.84 4.11 -25.54
C SER A 380 -17.76 2.99 -26.05
N GLY A 381 -18.23 2.14 -25.13
CA GLY A 381 -19.10 1.01 -25.47
C GLY A 381 -20.08 0.65 -24.37
N SER A 382 -20.75 1.63 -23.76
CA SER A 382 -21.85 1.37 -22.83
C SER A 382 -23.13 2.07 -23.30
N GLU A 383 -23.77 1.57 -24.35
CA GLU A 383 -25.21 1.78 -24.53
C GLU A 383 -25.91 0.53 -25.09
N ASN A 384 -27.01 0.19 -24.43
CA ASN A 384 -28.07 -0.74 -24.82
C ASN A 384 -27.82 -2.26 -24.70
N VAL A 385 -27.94 -2.75 -23.48
CA VAL A 385 -28.61 -4.05 -23.24
C VAL A 385 -29.96 -3.75 -22.60
N SER A 386 -30.99 -3.57 -23.44
CA SER A 386 -32.38 -3.60 -23.00
C SER A 386 -32.88 -5.04 -23.00
N LEU A 387 -33.47 -5.42 -21.86
CA LEU A 387 -34.34 -6.59 -21.73
C LEU A 387 -35.62 -6.39 -22.54
N LEU A 388 -36.02 -7.44 -23.28
CA LEU A 388 -37.37 -7.93 -23.62
C LEU A 388 -37.18 -8.91 -24.81
N GLY A 389 -37.63 -10.16 -24.82
CA GLY A 389 -38.90 -10.71 -24.36
C GLY A 389 -39.67 -11.24 -25.58
N ARG A 390 -39.67 -12.57 -25.77
CA ARG A 390 -40.61 -13.43 -26.55
C ARG A 390 -41.21 -12.91 -27.88
N LEU A 391 -41.11 -13.70 -28.95
CA LEU A 391 -42.20 -14.45 -29.61
C LEU A 391 -41.86 -14.84 -31.06
N ALA A 392 -42.19 -16.09 -31.39
CA ALA A 392 -42.68 -16.64 -32.67
C ALA A 392 -41.78 -16.61 -33.93
N GLY A 393 -41.61 -17.81 -34.50
CA GLY A 393 -40.98 -18.10 -35.78
C GLY A 393 -40.49 -19.54 -35.81
#